data_AF-A0A6C0JI29-F1
#
_entry.id   AF-A0A6C0JI29-F1
#
_cell.length_a   1.000
_cell.length_b   1.000
_cell.length_c   1.000
_cell.angle_alpha   90.00
_cell.angle_beta   90.00
_cell.angle_gamma   90.00
#
_symmetry.space_group_name_H-M   'P 1'
#
loop_
_entity.id
_entity.type
_entity.pdbx_description
1 polymer ?
#
loop_
_entity_poly.entity_id
_entity_poly.type
_entity_poly.pdbx_seq_one_letter_code
_entity_poly.pdbx_strand_id
1 'polypeptide(L)'
;MFGPEEIKHLRTVYNSEHSHEAPISDGTPEEIWEKLQERFHSKCQSGRAECIISHMMNRPKAPDAWITNPTEWLSSIEIERAEKEYEKLFKNYVFLGCIPIDFDLKSPTGKCLVDALCSISIKSLYRKGKTQIGIIFNTDVHTGPGEHWIALFCDISPELEQPRITYFDSYSQKPEKEVQRLMKRWKEEWETTGVHDKPMLTTYNTTRHQFKDSECGIYCLYFHYACLNDIPMDHKIPDDVINVFRRLLFRVQ
;
A
#
# COMPACT_ATOMS: atom_id res chain seq x y z
N MET A 1 1.16 15.65 5.83
CA MET A 1 2.52 16.18 6.10
C MET A 1 3.17 15.18 7.02
N PHE A 2 4.35 14.66 6.68
CA PHE A 2 5.01 13.61 7.46
C PHE A 2 5.25 14.02 8.90
N GLY A 3 5.05 13.09 9.82
CA GLY A 3 5.34 13.27 11.24
C GLY A 3 6.85 13.37 11.50
N PRO A 4 7.27 13.96 12.63
CA PRO A 4 8.69 14.08 13.01
C PRO A 4 9.48 12.77 12.94
N GLU A 5 8.88 11.68 13.41
CA GLU A 5 9.51 10.36 13.42
C GLU A 5 9.60 9.74 12.02
N GLU A 6 8.64 10.04 11.14
CA GLU A 6 8.67 9.60 9.74
C GLU A 6 9.79 10.30 8.99
N ILE A 7 9.96 11.61 9.18
CA ILE A 7 11.06 12.36 8.54
C ILE A 7 12.44 11.83 8.98
N LYS A 8 12.61 11.54 10.28
CA LYS A 8 13.85 10.91 10.78
C LYS A 8 14.06 9.50 10.21
N HIS A 9 12.99 8.74 10.01
CA HIS A 9 13.06 7.44 9.37
C HIS A 9 13.46 7.56 7.90
N LEU A 10 12.85 8.49 7.14
CA LEU A 10 13.20 8.78 5.75
C LEU A 10 14.67 9.17 5.60
N ARG A 11 15.22 9.98 6.52
CA ARG A 11 16.67 10.27 6.58
C ARG A 11 17.52 9.01 6.69
N THR A 12 17.13 8.12 7.60
CA THR A 12 17.87 6.87 7.86
C THR A 12 17.86 5.99 6.62
N VAL A 13 16.70 5.86 5.96
CA VAL A 13 16.57 5.13 4.71
C VAL A 13 17.41 5.78 3.61
N TYR A 14 17.31 7.10 3.42
CA TYR A 14 18.08 7.83 2.41
C TYR A 14 19.59 7.60 2.57
N ASN A 15 20.11 7.80 3.78
CA ASN A 15 21.54 7.63 4.08
C ASN A 15 22.02 6.18 3.84
N SER A 16 21.17 5.19 4.10
CA SER A 16 21.50 3.78 3.82
C SER A 16 21.61 3.49 2.33
N GLU A 17 20.66 4.00 1.53
CA GLU A 17 20.60 3.77 0.08
C GLU A 17 21.60 4.62 -0.70
N HIS A 18 21.99 5.78 -0.16
CA HIS A 18 22.93 6.73 -0.75
C HIS A 18 24.25 6.76 0.03
N SER A 19 24.75 5.59 0.45
CA SER A 19 25.98 5.44 1.25
C SER A 19 27.26 5.97 0.57
N HIS A 20 27.21 6.28 -0.73
CA HIS A 20 28.28 6.89 -1.49
C HIS A 20 28.27 8.44 -1.42
N GLU A 21 27.20 9.04 -0.92
CA GLU A 21 27.08 10.49 -0.71
C GLU A 21 27.41 10.86 0.74
N ALA A 22 27.66 12.16 0.98
CA ALA A 22 27.76 12.66 2.35
C ALA A 22 26.40 12.48 3.07
N PRO A 23 26.36 11.78 4.22
CA PRO A 23 25.11 11.50 4.91
C PRO A 23 24.45 12.79 5.40
N ILE A 24 23.12 12.83 5.35
CA ILE A 24 22.33 13.89 5.98
C ILE A 24 22.47 13.73 7.51
N SER A 25 22.95 14.77 8.18
CA SER A 25 23.14 14.79 9.63
C SER A 25 21.81 14.73 10.39
N ASP A 26 21.89 14.39 11.68
CA ASP A 26 20.75 14.59 12.57
C ASP A 26 20.44 16.08 12.78
N GLY A 27 19.20 16.39 13.11
CA GLY A 27 18.67 17.77 13.16
C GLY A 27 17.17 17.80 13.44
N THR A 28 16.54 18.96 13.30
CA THR A 28 15.08 19.05 13.37
C THR A 28 14.43 18.38 12.15
N PRO A 29 13.18 17.91 12.25
CA PRO A 29 12.46 17.37 11.09
C PRO A 29 12.45 18.33 9.89
N GLU A 30 12.33 19.63 10.14
CA GLU A 30 12.33 20.67 9.09
C GLU A 30 13.68 20.72 8.37
N GLU A 31 14.79 20.77 9.12
CA GLU A 31 16.15 20.77 8.57
C GLU A 31 16.43 19.50 7.74
N ILE A 32 16.02 18.34 8.25
CA ILE A 32 16.17 17.06 7.57
C ILE A 32 15.37 17.05 6.27
N TRP A 33 14.13 17.54 6.30
CA TRP A 33 13.25 17.58 5.15
C TRP A 33 13.78 18.53 4.06
N GLU A 34 14.26 19.72 4.46
CA GLU A 34 14.90 20.66 3.53
C GLU A 34 16.11 20.02 2.85
N LYS A 35 16.93 19.25 3.58
CA LYS A 35 18.06 18.51 2.97
C LYS A 35 17.61 17.42 2.00
N LEU A 36 16.54 16.68 2.31
CA LEU A 36 15.96 15.74 1.35
C LEU A 36 15.46 16.48 0.10
N GLN A 37 14.77 17.61 0.25
CA GLN A 37 14.32 18.43 -0.87
C GLN A 37 15.50 18.92 -1.74
N GLU A 38 16.60 19.37 -1.13
CA GLU A 38 17.83 19.75 -1.84
C GLU A 38 18.41 18.58 -2.65
N ARG A 39 18.54 17.38 -2.03
CA ARG A 39 19.09 16.18 -2.69
C ARG A 39 18.27 15.74 -3.91
N PHE A 40 16.94 15.90 -3.84
CA PHE A 40 16.03 15.50 -4.91
C PHE A 40 15.63 16.65 -5.85
N HIS A 41 16.12 17.88 -5.66
CA HIS A 41 15.66 19.07 -6.37
C HIS A 41 15.72 18.93 -7.91
N SER A 42 16.78 18.29 -8.43
CA SER A 42 16.96 18.07 -9.88
C SER A 42 15.86 17.23 -10.52
N LYS A 43 15.22 16.34 -9.74
CA LYS A 43 14.12 15.47 -10.17
C LYS A 43 12.76 16.03 -9.73
N CYS A 44 12.73 16.70 -8.58
CA CYS A 44 11.54 17.21 -7.92
C CYS A 44 11.64 18.72 -7.69
N GLN A 45 11.57 19.50 -8.77
CA GLN A 45 11.77 20.96 -8.73
C GLN A 45 10.82 21.68 -7.76
N SER A 46 9.59 21.18 -7.62
CA SER A 46 8.58 21.75 -6.71
C SER A 46 8.79 21.36 -5.24
N GLY A 47 9.72 20.46 -4.93
CA GLY A 47 9.95 19.97 -3.56
C GLY A 47 8.77 19.20 -2.97
N ARG A 48 7.80 18.80 -3.79
CA ARG A 48 6.60 18.07 -3.36
C ARG A 48 6.95 16.70 -2.79
N ALA A 49 6.33 16.38 -1.65
CA ALA A 49 6.56 15.14 -0.91
C ALA A 49 6.35 13.89 -1.77
N GLU A 50 5.27 13.85 -2.55
CA GLU A 50 4.93 12.71 -3.41
C GLU A 50 6.01 12.46 -4.46
N CYS A 51 6.58 13.53 -5.01
CA CYS A 51 7.70 13.38 -5.95
C CYS A 51 8.93 12.81 -5.26
N ILE A 52 9.30 13.36 -4.10
CA ILE A 52 10.50 12.94 -3.35
C ILE A 52 10.38 11.48 -2.94
N ILE A 53 9.27 11.09 -2.32
CA ILE A 53 8.99 9.70 -1.95
C ILE A 53 9.07 8.78 -3.16
N SER A 54 8.47 9.17 -4.29
CA SER A 54 8.53 8.35 -5.51
C SER A 54 9.96 8.12 -6.02
N HIS A 55 10.88 9.04 -5.75
CA HIS A 55 12.30 8.95 -6.12
C HIS A 55 13.20 8.34 -5.04
N MET A 56 12.71 8.20 -3.80
CA MET A 56 13.38 7.47 -2.72
C MET A 56 13.17 5.96 -2.82
N MET A 57 12.12 5.51 -3.51
CA MET A 57 11.87 4.08 -3.76
C MET A 57 12.96 3.52 -4.67
N ASN A 58 13.54 2.38 -4.27
CA ASN A 58 14.32 1.60 -5.22
C ASN A 58 13.35 0.95 -6.20
N ARG A 59 13.65 1.06 -7.50
CA ARG A 59 12.79 0.47 -8.52
C ARG A 59 13.20 -0.97 -8.75
N PRO A 60 12.43 -1.98 -8.27
CA PRO A 60 12.70 -3.36 -8.63
C PRO A 60 12.80 -3.53 -10.15
N LYS A 61 13.64 -4.49 -10.56
CA LYS A 61 13.78 -4.83 -11.98
C LYS A 61 12.43 -5.39 -12.47
N ALA A 62 11.92 -4.81 -13.55
CA ALA A 62 10.75 -5.35 -14.24
C ALA A 62 11.08 -6.74 -14.85
N PRO A 63 10.08 -7.63 -15.01
CA PRO A 63 10.26 -8.87 -15.76
C PRO A 63 10.74 -8.60 -17.18
N ASP A 64 11.58 -9.48 -17.74
CA ASP A 64 12.10 -9.33 -19.11
C ASP A 64 10.96 -9.34 -20.15
N ALA A 65 9.83 -9.99 -19.85
CA ALA A 65 8.63 -9.98 -20.68
C ALA A 65 8.06 -8.56 -20.92
N TRP A 66 8.33 -7.61 -20.04
CA TRP A 66 7.91 -6.22 -20.22
C TRP A 66 8.67 -5.46 -21.32
N ILE A 67 9.78 -6.02 -21.82
CA ILE A 67 10.49 -5.48 -22.98
C ILE A 67 9.58 -5.57 -24.22
N THR A 68 8.82 -6.66 -24.35
CA THR A 68 7.91 -6.89 -25.48
C THR A 68 6.46 -6.52 -25.14
N ASN A 69 6.04 -6.69 -23.88
CA ASN A 69 4.71 -6.35 -23.40
C ASN A 69 4.78 -5.47 -22.13
N PRO A 70 5.05 -4.16 -22.27
CA PRO A 70 5.32 -3.26 -21.13
C PRO A 70 4.11 -3.04 -20.22
N THR A 71 2.92 -3.48 -20.64
CA THR A 71 1.69 -3.36 -19.88
C THR A 71 1.17 -4.70 -19.38
N GLU A 72 2.00 -5.75 -19.34
CA GLU A 72 1.63 -7.06 -18.84
C GLU A 72 1.13 -7.02 -17.38
N TRP A 73 0.22 -7.93 -17.05
CA TRP A 73 -0.32 -8.08 -15.70
C TRP A 73 0.79 -8.24 -14.67
N LEU A 74 0.60 -7.67 -13.48
CA LEU A 74 1.50 -7.97 -12.38
C LEU A 74 1.21 -9.37 -11.85
N SER A 75 2.27 -10.12 -11.57
CA SER A 75 2.21 -11.25 -10.65
C SER A 75 2.33 -10.78 -9.21
N SER A 76 2.07 -11.69 -8.26
CA SER A 76 2.31 -11.43 -6.84
C SER A 76 3.76 -11.04 -6.54
N ILE A 77 4.73 -11.54 -7.32
CA ILE A 77 6.16 -11.24 -7.13
C ILE A 77 6.45 -9.76 -7.42
N GLU A 78 5.89 -9.20 -8.49
CA GLU A 78 6.08 -7.77 -8.79
C GLU A 78 5.38 -6.89 -7.74
N ILE A 79 4.19 -7.28 -7.30
CA ILE A 79 3.44 -6.57 -6.27
C ILE A 79 4.22 -6.55 -4.95
N GLU A 80 4.66 -7.71 -4.46
CA GLU A 80 5.42 -7.84 -3.22
C GLU A 80 6.73 -7.05 -3.25
N ARG A 81 7.40 -7.00 -4.40
CA ARG A 81 8.63 -6.19 -4.56
C ARG A 81 8.35 -4.69 -4.43
N ALA A 82 7.25 -4.20 -4.98
CA ALA A 82 6.87 -2.80 -4.84
C ALA A 82 6.43 -2.46 -3.41
N GLU A 83 5.58 -3.30 -2.82
CA GLU A 83 5.09 -3.15 -1.43
C GLU A 83 6.23 -3.16 -0.40
N LYS A 84 7.27 -3.97 -0.62
CA LYS A 84 8.45 -3.99 0.24
C LYS A 84 9.18 -2.64 0.26
N GLU A 85 9.17 -1.89 -0.84
CA GLU A 85 9.75 -0.55 -0.87
C GLU A 85 8.86 0.46 -0.13
N TYR A 86 7.53 0.27 -0.15
CA TYR A 86 6.64 1.04 0.71
C TYR A 86 6.91 0.74 2.18
N GLU A 87 7.00 -0.52 2.60
CA GLU A 87 7.34 -0.89 4.00
C GLU A 87 8.69 -0.33 4.45
N LYS A 88 9.65 -0.21 3.53
CA LYS A 88 10.95 0.42 3.81
C LYS A 88 10.81 1.90 4.12
N LEU A 89 9.98 2.62 3.38
CA LEU A 89 9.81 4.08 3.52
C LEU A 89 8.82 4.45 4.64
N PHE A 90 7.78 3.65 4.84
CA PHE A 90 6.71 3.90 5.80
C PHE A 90 6.82 2.95 6.98
N LYS A 91 7.52 3.38 8.04
CA LYS A 91 7.86 2.53 9.20
C LYS A 91 6.65 1.86 9.85
N ASN A 92 5.51 2.55 9.91
CA ASN A 92 4.29 2.07 10.54
C ASN A 92 3.41 1.22 9.60
N TYR A 93 3.77 1.15 8.32
CA TYR A 93 3.11 0.33 7.33
C TYR A 93 3.55 -1.13 7.42
N VAL A 94 2.63 -2.04 7.15
CA VAL A 94 2.89 -3.47 6.93
C VAL A 94 2.03 -3.97 5.79
N PHE A 95 2.65 -4.69 4.85
CA PHE A 95 1.96 -5.39 3.78
C PHE A 95 1.78 -6.86 4.15
N LEU A 96 0.53 -7.35 4.17
CA LEU A 96 0.24 -8.73 4.57
C LEU A 96 0.40 -9.75 3.42
N GLY A 97 0.56 -9.28 2.19
CA GLY A 97 0.82 -10.12 1.02
C GLY A 97 -0.25 -10.06 -0.06
N CYS A 98 0.02 -10.82 -1.12
CA CYS A 98 -0.94 -11.12 -2.20
C CYS A 98 -1.74 -12.38 -1.84
N ILE A 99 -3.02 -12.22 -1.53
CA ILE A 99 -3.81 -13.27 -0.85
C ILE A 99 -4.98 -13.70 -1.73
N PRO A 100 -5.20 -15.01 -1.98
CA PRO A 100 -6.36 -15.45 -2.75
C PRO A 100 -7.67 -15.21 -1.98
N ILE A 101 -8.79 -15.02 -2.69
CA ILE A 101 -10.06 -14.59 -2.09
C ILE A 101 -10.62 -15.56 -1.05
N ASP A 102 -10.26 -16.84 -1.14
CA ASP A 102 -10.67 -17.92 -0.23
C ASP A 102 -9.82 -18.00 1.06
N PHE A 103 -9.16 -16.90 1.43
CA PHE A 103 -8.30 -16.77 2.62
C PHE A 103 -8.96 -17.07 3.98
N ASP A 104 -10.30 -17.07 4.05
CA ASP A 104 -11.08 -17.37 5.26
C ASP A 104 -11.93 -18.64 5.07
N LEU A 105 -11.54 -19.51 4.14
CA LEU A 105 -12.19 -20.80 3.96
C LEU A 105 -12.05 -21.61 5.26
N LYS A 106 -13.19 -22.02 5.82
CA LYS A 106 -13.28 -22.83 7.04
C LYS A 106 -13.93 -24.16 6.74
N SER A 107 -13.50 -25.20 7.45
CA SER A 107 -14.17 -26.48 7.46
C SER A 107 -15.57 -26.33 8.08
N PRO A 108 -16.47 -27.32 7.88
CA PRO A 108 -17.75 -27.37 8.59
C PRO A 108 -17.62 -27.37 10.12
N THR A 109 -16.44 -27.73 10.65
CA THR A 109 -16.11 -27.72 12.07
C THR A 109 -15.49 -26.41 12.56
N GLY A 110 -15.41 -25.38 11.70
CA GLY A 110 -14.88 -24.06 12.02
C GLY A 110 -13.34 -23.94 11.95
N LYS A 111 -12.64 -24.99 11.52
CA LYS A 111 -11.18 -24.98 11.35
C LYS A 111 -10.81 -24.20 10.09
N CYS A 112 -9.92 -23.22 10.19
CA CYS A 112 -9.39 -22.52 9.01
C CYS A 112 -8.68 -23.53 8.08
N LEU A 113 -9.14 -23.59 6.84
CA LEU A 113 -8.55 -24.41 5.77
C LEU A 113 -7.49 -23.62 5.02
N VAL A 114 -7.67 -22.30 4.91
CA VAL A 114 -6.68 -21.35 4.39
C VAL A 114 -6.35 -20.37 5.52
N ASP A 115 -5.07 -20.25 5.89
CA ASP A 115 -4.66 -19.59 7.15
C ASP A 115 -4.09 -18.17 6.96
N ALA A 116 -3.96 -17.68 5.72
CA ALA A 116 -3.22 -16.46 5.44
C ALA A 116 -3.69 -15.25 6.26
N LEU A 117 -5.02 -15.09 6.44
CA LEU A 117 -5.61 -14.03 7.28
C LEU A 117 -6.49 -14.55 8.41
N CYS A 118 -6.64 -15.87 8.57
CA CYS A 118 -7.64 -16.42 9.49
C CYS A 118 -7.29 -16.09 10.95
N SER A 119 -6.00 -16.12 11.30
CA SER A 119 -5.46 -15.91 12.65
C SER A 119 -4.86 -14.52 12.90
N ILE A 120 -4.86 -13.62 11.90
CA ILE A 120 -4.31 -12.28 12.04
C ILE A 120 -5.23 -11.39 12.89
N SER A 121 -4.66 -10.89 13.99
CA SER A 121 -5.26 -9.92 14.91
C SER A 121 -4.74 -8.52 14.61
N ILE A 122 -5.64 -7.56 14.37
CA ILE A 122 -5.28 -6.16 14.13
C ILE A 122 -4.64 -5.54 15.38
N LYS A 123 -5.08 -5.96 16.58
CA LYS A 123 -4.46 -5.57 17.86
C LYS A 123 -3.03 -6.05 18.00
N SER A 124 -2.71 -7.22 17.45
CA SER A 124 -1.34 -7.74 17.47
C SER A 124 -0.43 -6.92 16.56
N LEU A 125 -0.91 -6.47 15.40
CA LEU A 125 -0.16 -5.59 14.50
C LEU A 125 0.10 -4.23 15.16
N TYR A 126 -0.95 -3.64 15.75
CA TYR A 126 -0.84 -2.38 16.49
C TYR A 126 0.21 -2.44 17.62
N ARG A 127 0.19 -3.51 18.44
CA ARG A 127 1.19 -3.71 19.50
C ARG A 127 2.64 -3.85 19.00
N LYS A 128 2.82 -4.19 17.73
CA LYS A 128 4.14 -4.22 17.05
C LYS A 128 4.52 -2.87 16.43
N GLY A 129 3.72 -1.83 16.66
CA GLY A 129 3.92 -0.50 16.08
C GLY A 129 3.46 -0.39 14.62
N LYS A 130 2.61 -1.30 14.16
CA LYS A 130 2.05 -1.27 12.80
C LYS A 130 0.64 -0.72 12.84
N THR A 131 0.45 0.49 12.32
CA THR A 131 -0.82 1.22 12.34
C THR A 131 -1.45 1.34 10.96
N GLN A 132 -0.67 1.15 9.91
CA GLN A 132 -1.11 1.16 8.52
C GLN A 132 -0.91 -0.24 7.94
N ILE A 133 -1.95 -0.81 7.35
CA ILE A 133 -1.97 -2.23 6.96
C ILE A 133 -2.53 -2.32 5.55
N GLY A 134 -1.75 -2.90 4.63
CA GLY A 134 -2.16 -3.13 3.25
C GLY A 134 -2.30 -4.62 2.95
N ILE A 135 -3.29 -4.95 2.11
CA ILE A 135 -3.50 -6.30 1.58
C ILE A 135 -3.91 -6.15 0.12
N ILE A 136 -3.37 -7.00 -0.75
CA ILE A 136 -3.85 -7.13 -2.13
C ILE A 136 -4.43 -8.53 -2.27
N PHE A 137 -5.67 -8.63 -2.72
CA PHE A 137 -6.31 -9.91 -2.99
C PHE A 137 -6.30 -10.22 -4.47
N ASN A 138 -6.10 -11.49 -4.78
CA ASN A 138 -6.50 -12.04 -6.06
C ASN A 138 -7.94 -12.53 -5.93
N THR A 139 -8.85 -12.09 -6.79
CA THR A 139 -10.24 -12.58 -6.79
C THR A 139 -10.35 -14.03 -7.24
N ASP A 140 -9.29 -14.57 -7.84
CA ASP A 140 -9.22 -15.99 -8.11
C ASP A 140 -9.04 -16.78 -6.81
N VAL A 141 -9.56 -18.00 -6.81
CA VAL A 141 -9.29 -19.00 -5.79
C VAL A 141 -7.84 -19.45 -5.87
N HIS A 142 -7.32 -20.02 -4.80
CA HIS A 142 -5.92 -20.49 -4.73
C HIS A 142 -5.51 -21.53 -5.79
N THR A 143 -6.45 -22.03 -6.61
CA THR A 143 -6.22 -23.03 -7.67
C THR A 143 -6.30 -22.49 -9.10
N GLY A 144 -6.66 -21.22 -9.32
CA GLY A 144 -6.85 -20.67 -10.67
C GLY A 144 -5.67 -19.83 -11.18
N PRO A 145 -5.71 -19.37 -12.45
CA PRO A 145 -4.63 -18.63 -13.10
C PRO A 145 -4.45 -17.16 -12.65
N GLY A 146 -5.33 -16.62 -11.81
CA GLY A 146 -5.46 -15.22 -11.45
C GLY A 146 -6.45 -14.47 -12.35
N GLU A 147 -7.39 -13.73 -11.76
CA GLU A 147 -8.49 -13.08 -12.52
C GLU A 147 -8.56 -11.56 -12.32
N HIS A 148 -8.32 -11.07 -11.11
CA HIS A 148 -8.41 -9.64 -10.83
C HIS A 148 -7.71 -9.31 -9.51
N TRP A 149 -7.05 -8.16 -9.46
CA TRP A 149 -6.42 -7.65 -8.25
C TRP A 149 -7.27 -6.56 -7.63
N ILE A 150 -7.57 -6.72 -6.34
CA ILE A 150 -8.31 -5.76 -5.51
C ILE A 150 -7.47 -5.46 -4.25
N ALA A 151 -7.67 -4.31 -3.63
CA ALA A 151 -6.85 -3.87 -2.50
C ALA A 151 -7.69 -3.56 -1.27
N LEU A 152 -7.05 -3.65 -0.10
CA LEU A 152 -7.60 -3.27 1.18
C LEU A 152 -6.54 -2.54 1.99
N PHE A 153 -6.88 -1.34 2.44
CA PHE A 153 -6.01 -0.54 3.30
C PHE A 153 -6.72 -0.23 4.61
N CYS A 154 -6.07 -0.50 5.74
CA CYS A 154 -6.55 -0.18 7.07
C CYS A 154 -5.58 0.77 7.77
N ASP A 155 -6.09 1.91 8.21
CA ASP A 155 -5.36 2.88 9.01
C ASP A 155 -6.01 3.01 10.39
N ILE A 156 -5.25 2.67 11.41
CA ILE A 156 -5.62 2.70 12.83
C ILE A 156 -4.65 3.59 13.62
N SER A 157 -4.01 4.54 12.95
CA SER A 157 -3.05 5.43 13.60
C SER A 157 -3.74 6.26 14.71
N PRO A 158 -3.17 6.34 15.93
CA PRO A 158 -3.83 6.96 17.09
C PRO A 158 -4.22 8.43 16.90
N GLU A 159 -3.53 9.14 16.01
CA GLU A 159 -3.77 10.54 15.66
C GLU A 159 -5.01 10.76 14.78
N LEU A 160 -5.55 9.70 14.17
CA LEU A 160 -6.76 9.81 13.39
C LEU A 160 -7.97 10.11 14.28
N GLU A 161 -8.84 11.00 13.84
CA GLU A 161 -10.13 11.21 14.52
C GLU A 161 -11.01 9.95 14.45
N GLN A 162 -10.94 9.23 13.32
CA GLN A 162 -11.64 7.97 13.09
C GLN A 162 -10.70 6.99 12.38
N PRO A 163 -10.49 5.78 12.93
CA PRO A 163 -9.79 4.74 12.21
C PRO A 163 -10.62 4.33 10.98
N ARG A 164 -9.97 3.83 9.95
CA ARG A 164 -10.64 3.50 8.69
C ARG A 164 -10.10 2.21 8.09
N ILE A 165 -11.00 1.44 7.50
CA ILE A 165 -10.68 0.33 6.61
C ILE A 165 -11.37 0.55 5.27
N THR A 166 -10.60 0.54 4.19
CA THR A 166 -11.05 0.90 2.84
C THR A 166 -10.75 -0.23 1.87
N TYR A 167 -11.80 -0.74 1.23
CA TYR A 167 -11.69 -1.62 0.07
C TYR A 167 -11.53 -0.81 -1.21
N PHE A 168 -10.74 -1.32 -2.14
CA PHE A 168 -10.54 -0.70 -3.43
C PHE A 168 -10.60 -1.73 -4.56
N ASP A 169 -11.40 -1.40 -5.57
CA ASP A 169 -11.43 -2.08 -6.85
C ASP A 169 -11.37 -1.04 -7.98
N SER A 170 -10.40 -1.19 -8.88
CA SER A 170 -10.22 -0.28 -10.01
C SER A 170 -11.43 -0.24 -10.97
N TYR A 171 -12.24 -1.30 -11.03
CA TYR A 171 -13.51 -1.36 -11.77
C TYR A 171 -14.70 -0.82 -10.97
N SER A 172 -14.51 -0.47 -9.70
CA SER A 172 -15.53 0.01 -8.76
C SER A 172 -16.66 -1.01 -8.49
N GLN A 173 -16.34 -2.31 -8.47
CA GLN A 173 -17.26 -3.32 -7.97
C GLN A 173 -17.31 -3.30 -6.44
N LYS A 174 -18.37 -3.90 -5.89
CA LYS A 174 -18.53 -4.00 -4.43
C LYS A 174 -17.62 -5.11 -3.88
N PRO A 175 -17.14 -4.99 -2.63
CA PRO A 175 -16.30 -6.02 -2.02
C PRO A 175 -17.01 -7.37 -1.95
N GLU A 176 -16.25 -8.45 -2.09
CA GLU A 176 -16.72 -9.83 -1.93
C GLU A 176 -17.10 -10.10 -0.47
N LYS A 177 -17.87 -11.17 -0.24
CA LYS A 177 -18.35 -11.51 1.11
C LYS A 177 -17.20 -11.80 2.06
N GLU A 178 -16.12 -12.36 1.56
CA GLU A 178 -14.89 -12.73 2.26
C GLU A 178 -14.22 -11.47 2.81
N VAL A 179 -14.03 -10.47 1.95
CA VAL A 179 -13.45 -9.16 2.32
C VAL A 179 -14.38 -8.42 3.27
N GLN A 180 -15.69 -8.42 3.04
CA GLN A 180 -16.66 -7.80 3.97
C GLN A 180 -16.60 -8.44 5.37
N ARG A 181 -16.47 -9.77 5.47
CA ARG A 181 -16.32 -10.47 6.76
C ARG A 181 -15.02 -10.06 7.47
N LEU A 182 -13.92 -9.98 6.73
CA LEU A 182 -12.63 -9.50 7.26
C LEU A 182 -12.76 -8.07 7.80
N MET A 183 -13.32 -7.16 7.00
CA MET A 183 -13.49 -5.76 7.39
C MET A 183 -14.34 -5.62 8.65
N LYS A 184 -15.45 -6.35 8.73
CA LYS A 184 -16.31 -6.38 9.91
C LYS A 184 -15.57 -6.91 11.13
N ARG A 185 -14.87 -8.05 11.00
CA ARG A 185 -14.10 -8.67 12.08
C ARG A 185 -13.03 -7.72 12.65
N TRP A 186 -12.26 -7.08 11.77
CA TRP A 186 -11.22 -6.14 12.20
C TRP A 186 -11.78 -4.86 12.82
N LYS A 187 -12.90 -4.34 12.30
CA LYS A 187 -13.65 -3.25 12.93
C LYS A 187 -14.08 -3.61 14.36
N GLU A 188 -14.77 -4.73 14.52
CA GLU A 188 -15.25 -5.21 15.83
C GLU A 188 -14.07 -5.45 16.78
N GLU A 189 -12.99 -6.07 16.30
CA GLU A 189 -11.78 -6.27 17.09
C GLU A 189 -11.15 -4.94 17.52
N TRP A 190 -10.99 -3.97 16.61
CA TRP A 190 -10.36 -2.69 16.91
C TRP A 190 -11.18 -1.84 17.89
N GLU A 191 -12.50 -1.79 17.74
CA GLU A 191 -13.38 -0.97 18.59
C GLU A 191 -13.31 -1.38 20.08
N THR A 192 -13.00 -2.65 20.36
CA THR A 192 -12.79 -3.11 21.75
C THR A 192 -11.50 -2.61 22.40
N THR A 193 -10.61 -1.94 21.65
CA THR A 193 -9.38 -1.37 22.21
C THR A 193 -9.61 -0.04 22.92
N GLY A 194 -10.65 0.71 22.52
CA GLY A 194 -10.90 2.07 23.02
C GLY A 194 -9.80 3.07 22.67
N VAL A 195 -8.94 2.80 21.68
CA VAL A 195 -7.89 3.74 21.24
C VAL A 195 -8.49 4.99 20.61
N HIS A 196 -9.62 4.84 19.90
CA HIS A 196 -10.35 5.94 19.27
C HIS A 196 -11.74 6.06 19.90
N ASP A 197 -12.19 7.29 20.13
CA ASP A 197 -13.53 7.58 20.66
C ASP A 197 -14.66 7.29 19.66
N LYS A 198 -14.34 7.33 18.37
CA LYS A 198 -15.27 7.14 17.27
C LYS A 198 -15.09 5.78 16.59
N PRO A 199 -16.18 5.17 16.08
CA PRO A 199 -16.13 3.85 15.46
C PRO A 199 -15.30 3.84 14.18
N MET A 200 -14.80 2.67 13.81
CA MET A 200 -14.03 2.50 12.57
C MET A 200 -14.94 2.69 11.35
N LEU A 201 -14.49 3.49 10.40
CA LEU A 201 -15.15 3.66 9.11
C LEU A 201 -14.83 2.50 8.17
N THR A 202 -15.85 1.89 7.59
CA THR A 202 -15.71 0.87 6.54
C THR A 202 -16.12 1.48 5.21
N THR A 203 -15.18 1.72 4.31
CA THR A 203 -15.42 2.41 3.04
C THR A 203 -14.99 1.60 1.83
N TYR A 204 -15.49 1.99 0.65
CA TYR A 204 -15.03 1.49 -0.63
C TYR A 204 -15.10 2.58 -1.69
N ASN A 205 -14.30 2.47 -2.76
CA ASN A 205 -14.34 3.45 -3.85
C ASN A 205 -15.61 3.28 -4.70
N THR A 206 -16.19 4.41 -5.13
CA THR A 206 -17.35 4.45 -6.03
C THR A 206 -16.98 4.95 -7.43
N THR A 207 -15.76 5.44 -7.60
CA THR A 207 -15.22 5.90 -8.86
C THR A 207 -14.56 4.72 -9.56
N ARG A 208 -15.01 4.42 -10.79
CA ARG A 208 -14.32 3.49 -11.68
C ARG A 208 -13.10 4.18 -12.28
N HIS A 209 -11.91 3.64 -12.00
CA HIS A 209 -10.66 4.18 -12.52
C HIS A 209 -10.22 3.46 -13.79
N GLN A 210 -10.26 2.12 -13.79
CA GLN A 210 -9.76 1.28 -14.86
C GLN A 210 -10.79 1.03 -15.97
N PHE A 211 -10.32 1.20 -17.21
CA PHE A 211 -11.08 0.91 -18.42
C PHE A 211 -10.31 0.01 -19.39
N LYS A 212 -9.01 -0.23 -19.14
CA LYS A 212 -8.17 -1.22 -19.84
C LYS A 212 -8.10 -2.53 -19.04
N ASP A 213 -7.32 -3.49 -19.52
CA ASP A 213 -7.45 -4.90 -19.11
C ASP A 213 -6.35 -5.40 -18.16
N SER A 214 -5.27 -4.66 -17.89
CA SER A 214 -4.09 -5.22 -17.22
C SER A 214 -3.54 -4.43 -16.04
N GLU A 215 -4.13 -3.28 -15.76
CA GLU A 215 -3.62 -2.32 -14.81
C GLU A 215 -4.09 -2.56 -13.38
N CYS A 216 -4.97 -3.54 -13.11
CA CYS A 216 -5.60 -3.74 -11.80
C CYS A 216 -4.59 -3.87 -10.66
N GLY A 217 -3.50 -4.61 -10.91
CA GLY A 217 -2.39 -4.70 -9.95
C GLY A 217 -1.65 -3.38 -9.71
N ILE A 218 -1.43 -2.56 -10.75
CA ILE A 218 -0.79 -1.25 -10.57
C ILE A 218 -1.76 -0.29 -9.88
N TYR A 219 -3.06 -0.36 -10.17
CA TYR A 219 -4.07 0.41 -9.44
C TYR A 219 -4.09 0.06 -7.95
N CYS A 220 -3.95 -1.22 -7.58
CA CYS A 220 -3.81 -1.63 -6.18
C CYS A 220 -2.58 -0.99 -5.51
N LEU A 221 -1.42 -1.07 -6.18
CA LEU A 221 -0.19 -0.44 -5.70
C LEU A 221 -0.30 1.09 -5.60
N TYR A 222 -1.01 1.72 -6.55
CA TYR A 222 -1.26 3.16 -6.53
C TYR A 222 -2.22 3.54 -5.41
N PHE A 223 -3.25 2.72 -5.14
CA PHE A 223 -4.18 2.94 -4.04
C PHE A 223 -3.47 2.91 -2.69
N HIS A 224 -2.63 1.91 -2.42
CA HIS A 224 -1.81 1.89 -1.21
C HIS A 224 -0.85 3.07 -1.13
N TYR A 225 -0.17 3.40 -2.24
CA TYR A 225 0.68 4.59 -2.31
C TYR A 225 -0.09 5.88 -1.99
N ALA A 226 -1.30 6.01 -2.51
CA ALA A 226 -2.16 7.17 -2.27
C ALA A 226 -2.59 7.25 -0.81
N CYS A 227 -2.99 6.13 -0.20
CA CYS A 227 -3.30 6.08 1.23
C CYS A 227 -2.11 6.46 2.10
N LEU A 228 -0.91 5.95 1.79
CA LEU A 228 0.32 6.24 2.56
C LEU A 228 0.78 7.70 2.45
N ASN A 229 0.35 8.43 1.41
CA ASN A 229 0.75 9.81 1.15
C ASN A 229 -0.42 10.79 1.25
N ASP A 230 -1.57 10.39 1.81
CA ASP A 230 -2.79 11.20 1.90
C ASP A 230 -3.27 11.79 0.55
N ILE A 231 -3.06 11.07 -0.55
CA ILE A 231 -3.46 11.51 -1.89
C ILE A 231 -4.93 11.11 -2.14
N PRO A 232 -5.83 12.04 -2.44
CA PRO A 232 -7.20 11.72 -2.73
C PRO A 232 -7.34 10.96 -4.07
N MET A 233 -8.23 9.98 -4.08
CA MET A 233 -8.62 9.20 -5.26
C MET A 233 -10.13 9.29 -5.53
N ASP A 234 -10.74 10.43 -5.21
CA ASP A 234 -12.16 10.69 -5.45
C ASP A 234 -12.48 10.87 -6.95
N HIS A 235 -11.50 11.30 -7.73
CA HIS A 235 -11.62 11.47 -9.18
C HIS A 235 -10.96 10.34 -9.97
N LYS A 236 -11.45 10.13 -11.20
CA LYS A 236 -10.90 9.11 -12.11
C LYS A 236 -9.42 9.41 -12.35
N ILE A 237 -8.61 8.37 -12.19
CA ILE A 237 -7.19 8.38 -12.56
C ILE A 237 -7.11 7.54 -13.84
N PRO A 238 -6.74 8.11 -14.99
CA PRO A 238 -6.73 7.37 -16.26
C PRO A 238 -5.67 6.26 -16.30
N ASP A 239 -5.93 5.20 -17.06
CA ASP A 239 -5.02 4.06 -17.24
C ASP A 239 -3.64 4.49 -17.76
N ASP A 240 -3.57 5.54 -18.58
CA ASP A 240 -2.29 6.07 -19.08
C ASP A 240 -1.45 6.73 -17.97
N VAL A 241 -2.10 7.39 -17.01
CA VAL A 241 -1.42 7.97 -15.84
C VAL A 241 -0.89 6.85 -14.95
N ILE A 242 -1.68 5.80 -14.75
CA ILE A 242 -1.25 4.60 -14.01
C ILE A 242 -0.08 3.90 -14.71
N ASN A 243 -0.06 3.86 -16.04
CA ASN A 243 1.07 3.31 -16.78
C ASN A 243 2.34 4.18 -16.66
N VAL A 244 2.22 5.49 -16.44
CA VAL A 244 3.37 6.33 -16.05
C VAL A 244 3.84 5.95 -14.64
N PHE A 245 2.92 5.76 -13.70
CA PHE A 245 3.25 5.32 -12.33
C PHE A 245 3.95 3.95 -12.32
N ARG A 246 3.54 3.00 -13.18
CA ARG A 246 4.25 1.72 -13.38
C ARG A 246 5.76 1.91 -13.63
N ARG A 247 6.15 2.92 -14.40
CA ARG A 247 7.57 3.22 -14.71
C ARG A 247 8.31 3.91 -13.56
N LEU A 248 7.57 4.48 -12.60
CA LEU A 248 8.13 4.99 -11.35
C LEU A 248 8.39 3.84 -10.35
N LEU A 249 7.55 2.80 -10.38
CA LEU A 249 7.71 1.61 -9.54
C LEU A 249 8.78 0.65 -10.06
N PHE A 250 8.83 0.41 -11.38
CA PHE A 250 9.69 -0.63 -11.95
C PHE A 250 10.70 -0.05 -12.93
N ARG A 251 11.91 -0.63 -12.93
CA ARG A 251 12.94 -0.33 -13.93
C ARG A 251 12.91 -1.39 -15.03
N VAL A 252 12.45 -0.99 -16.21
CA VAL A 252 12.58 -1.79 -17.45
C VAL A 252 14.01 -1.63 -17.98
N GLN A 253 14.62 -2.74 -18.42
CA GLN A 253 15.95 -2.76 -19.04
C GLN A 253 15.87 -2.59 -20.55
#